data_AF-A0A7C7EUG5-F1
#
_entry.id   AF-A0A7C7EUG5-F1
#
_cell.length_a   1.000
_cell.length_b   1.000
_cell.length_c   1.000
_cell.angle_alpha   90.00
_cell.angle_beta   90.00
_cell.angle_gamma   90.00
#
_symmetry.space_group_name_H-M   'P 1'
#
loop_
_entity.id
_entity.type
_entity.pdbx_description
1 polymer ?
#
loop_
_entity_poly.entity_id
_entity_poly.type
_entity_poly.pdbx_seq_one_letter_code
_entity_poly.pdbx_strand_id
1 'polypeptide(L)'
;MAKTSKKSLDMAQLALFTALILLLAFIPGIGYIPLGVTRATIIHVPVIIGSIVLGPKKGAILGGVFGLSSFIMNMITPSVTSFVFSPFYQVGDVGGNPLSLVICFVPRILVGIVPYFVYVGLKKLLAKLKGNDTVSLVIAGICGAMTNTILVMSMIYLFFGDAYARATNIESNALIGAILAIVGVNGVPEAIVAAILTCAVCKVLFKIQKKHN
;
A
#
# COMPACT_ATOMS: atom_id res chain seq x y z
N MET A 1 14.02 5.64 -35.67
CA MET A 1 13.43 5.52 -34.31
C MET A 1 14.07 4.32 -33.63
N ALA A 2 14.91 4.55 -32.61
CA ALA A 2 15.64 3.48 -31.94
C ALA A 2 14.67 2.55 -31.21
N LYS A 3 14.75 1.24 -31.46
CA LYS A 3 13.99 0.20 -30.77
C LYS A 3 14.42 0.18 -29.31
N THR A 4 13.71 0.91 -28.44
CA THR A 4 13.98 0.90 -27.00
C THR A 4 13.96 -0.55 -26.51
N SER A 5 15.06 -1.01 -25.92
CA SER A 5 15.13 -2.33 -25.31
C SER A 5 14.05 -2.44 -24.25
N LYS A 6 13.28 -3.55 -24.24
CA LYS A 6 12.22 -3.83 -23.26
C LYS A 6 12.72 -3.65 -21.82
N LYS A 7 14.00 -3.96 -21.57
CA LYS A 7 14.68 -3.77 -20.29
C LYS A 7 14.83 -2.30 -19.90
N SER A 8 15.17 -1.44 -20.86
CA SER A 8 15.30 0.01 -20.63
C SER A 8 13.95 0.67 -20.34
N LEU A 9 12.89 0.26 -21.05
CA LEU A 9 11.52 0.73 -20.78
C LEU A 9 11.06 0.33 -19.38
N ASP A 10 11.26 -0.93 -19.02
CA ASP A 10 10.94 -1.47 -17.70
C ASP A 10 11.65 -0.74 -16.56
N MET A 11 12.94 -0.40 -16.75
CA MET A 11 13.71 0.39 -15.79
C MET A 11 13.17 1.82 -15.69
N ALA A 12 12.85 2.46 -16.82
CA ALA A 12 12.28 3.80 -16.84
C ALA A 12 10.91 3.85 -16.14
N GLN A 13 10.04 2.86 -16.37
CA GLN A 13 8.75 2.76 -15.70
C GLN A 13 8.90 2.54 -14.19
N LEU A 14 9.83 1.66 -13.77
CA LEU A 14 10.14 1.45 -12.35
C LEU A 14 10.63 2.75 -11.69
N ALA A 15 11.52 3.49 -12.35
CA ALA A 15 12.01 4.77 -11.86
C ALA A 15 10.89 5.82 -11.76
N LEU A 16 9.98 5.85 -12.74
CA LEU A 16 8.84 6.77 -12.74
C LEU A 16 7.85 6.46 -11.61
N PHE A 17 7.49 5.18 -11.40
CA PHE A 17 6.65 4.80 -10.25
C PHE A 17 7.35 5.07 -8.92
N THR A 18 8.65 4.83 -8.82
CA THR A 18 9.46 5.17 -7.64
C THR A 18 9.41 6.66 -7.35
N ALA A 19 9.66 7.50 -8.37
CA ALA A 19 9.61 8.95 -8.22
C ALA A 19 8.22 9.43 -7.80
N LEU A 20 7.16 8.85 -8.36
CA LEU A 20 5.78 9.18 -8.00
C LEU A 20 5.45 8.77 -6.55
N ILE A 21 5.92 7.61 -6.09
CA ILE A 21 5.79 7.17 -4.69
C ILE A 21 6.49 8.15 -3.74
N LEU A 22 7.73 8.55 -4.05
CA LEU A 22 8.47 9.50 -3.22
C LEU A 22 7.80 10.87 -3.21
N LEU A 23 7.32 11.33 -4.37
CA LEU A 23 6.58 12.60 -4.48
C LEU A 23 5.32 12.58 -3.60
N LEU A 24 4.52 11.52 -3.67
CA LEU A 24 3.34 11.38 -2.81
C LEU A 24 3.71 11.28 -1.32
N ALA A 25 4.80 10.58 -1.00
CA ALA A 25 5.22 10.39 0.39
C ALA A 25 5.74 11.67 1.05
N PHE A 26 6.48 12.50 0.31
CA PHE A 26 7.13 13.70 0.85
C PHE A 26 6.29 14.97 0.71
N ILE A 27 5.26 15.00 -0.14
CA ILE A 27 4.32 16.12 -0.19
C ILE A 27 3.22 15.93 0.87
N PRO A 28 3.16 16.79 1.91
CA PRO A 28 2.16 16.66 2.97
C PRO A 28 0.75 16.83 2.40
N GLY A 29 -0.19 16.00 2.86
CA GLY A 29 -1.62 16.11 2.52
C GLY A 29 -2.04 15.44 1.21
N ILE A 30 -1.11 14.93 0.39
CA ILE A 30 -1.45 14.20 -0.85
C ILE A 30 -1.31 12.69 -0.66
N GLY A 31 -0.14 12.19 -0.26
CA GLY A 31 0.08 10.74 -0.11
C GLY A 31 -0.37 10.19 1.25
N TYR A 32 -0.22 10.99 2.31
CA TYR A 32 -0.68 10.68 3.66
C TYR A 32 -1.68 11.75 4.11
N ILE A 33 -2.96 11.36 4.20
CA ILE A 33 -4.05 12.23 4.62
C ILE A 33 -4.34 11.95 6.11
N PRO A 34 -4.08 12.89 7.03
CA PRO A 34 -4.34 12.69 8.45
C PRO A 34 -5.86 12.68 8.72
N LEU A 35 -6.39 11.56 9.20
CA LEU A 35 -7.80 11.38 9.59
C LEU A 35 -7.93 11.28 11.12
N GLY A 36 -7.29 12.18 11.85
CA GLY A 36 -7.25 12.15 13.32
C GLY A 36 -6.24 11.12 13.83
N VAL A 37 -6.71 9.96 14.29
CA VAL A 37 -5.88 8.93 14.95
C VAL A 37 -4.99 8.12 13.99
N THR A 38 -5.32 8.12 12.70
CA THR A 38 -4.61 7.35 11.67
C THR A 38 -4.49 8.15 10.37
N ARG A 39 -3.58 7.74 9.49
CA ARG A 39 -3.35 8.38 8.19
C ARG A 39 -3.91 7.48 7.09
N ALA A 40 -4.86 7.99 6.31
CA ALA A 40 -5.23 7.36 5.05
C ALA A 40 -4.09 7.54 4.03
N THR A 41 -3.86 6.54 3.20
CA THR A 41 -2.74 6.50 2.26
C THR A 41 -3.25 6.37 0.83
N ILE A 42 -2.64 7.09 -0.12
CA ILE A 42 -2.89 6.88 -1.57
C ILE A 42 -1.67 6.26 -2.26
N ILE A 43 -0.53 6.23 -1.56
CA ILE A 43 0.78 5.75 -2.08
C ILE A 43 0.74 4.27 -2.49
N HIS A 44 -0.16 3.48 -1.89
CA HIS A 44 -0.34 2.09 -2.28
C HIS A 44 -0.89 1.94 -3.72
N VAL A 45 -1.61 2.94 -4.26
CA VAL A 45 -2.20 2.87 -5.61
C VAL A 45 -1.13 2.77 -6.71
N PRO A 46 -0.11 3.65 -6.77
CA PRO A 46 1.03 3.49 -7.67
C PRO A 46 1.77 2.17 -7.52
N VAL A 47 1.89 1.65 -6.29
CA VAL A 47 2.53 0.35 -6.02
C VAL A 47 1.70 -0.79 -6.62
N ILE A 48 0.37 -0.76 -6.44
CA ILE A 48 -0.56 -1.73 -7.02
C ILE A 48 -0.46 -1.71 -8.54
N ILE A 49 -0.58 -0.52 -9.17
CA ILE A 49 -0.51 -0.36 -10.62
C ILE A 49 0.85 -0.85 -11.14
N GLY A 50 1.94 -0.45 -10.48
CA GLY A 50 3.30 -0.89 -10.81
C GLY A 50 3.46 -2.40 -10.70
N SER A 51 2.87 -3.04 -9.70
CA SER A 51 2.89 -4.50 -9.55
C SER A 51 2.17 -5.22 -10.69
N ILE A 52 0.99 -4.73 -11.09
CA ILE A 52 0.17 -5.31 -12.16
C ILE A 52 0.85 -5.15 -13.52
N VAL A 53 1.45 -3.99 -13.79
CA VAL A 53 2.04 -3.65 -15.09
C VAL A 53 3.45 -4.21 -15.25
N LEU A 54 4.29 -4.12 -14.22
CA LEU A 54 5.71 -4.47 -14.29
C LEU A 54 6.03 -5.86 -13.72
N GLY A 55 5.09 -6.46 -13.00
CA GLY A 55 5.22 -7.77 -12.37
C GLY A 55 5.58 -7.72 -10.88
N PRO A 56 5.51 -8.88 -10.19
CA PRO A 56 5.53 -8.95 -8.72
C PRO A 56 6.91 -8.61 -8.13
N LYS A 57 8.00 -8.91 -8.85
CA LYS A 57 9.37 -8.58 -8.38
C LYS A 57 9.57 -7.06 -8.31
N LYS A 58 9.14 -6.33 -9.32
CA LYS A 58 9.25 -4.87 -9.38
C LYS A 58 8.20 -4.20 -8.49
N GLY A 59 7.01 -4.78 -8.39
CA GLY A 59 6.00 -4.37 -7.41
C GLY A 59 6.52 -4.49 -5.97
N ALA A 60 7.22 -5.58 -5.62
CA ALA A 60 7.86 -5.74 -4.32
C ALA A 60 8.92 -4.64 -4.05
N ILE A 61 9.72 -4.26 -5.05
CA ILE A 61 10.67 -3.15 -4.95
C ILE A 61 9.92 -1.84 -4.67
N LEU A 62 8.86 -1.53 -5.42
CA LEU A 62 8.02 -0.35 -5.21
C LEU A 62 7.37 -0.35 -3.82
N GLY A 63 6.92 -1.52 -3.35
CA GLY A 63 6.43 -1.72 -1.98
C GLY A 63 7.51 -1.50 -0.92
N GLY A 64 8.76 -1.90 -1.19
CA GLY A 64 9.90 -1.60 -0.34
C GLY A 64 10.20 -0.11 -0.26
N VAL A 65 10.17 0.60 -1.40
CA VAL A 65 10.30 2.08 -1.44
C VAL A 65 9.18 2.74 -0.66
N PHE A 66 7.94 2.26 -0.81
CA PHE A 66 6.82 2.75 -0.02
C PHE A 66 7.06 2.54 1.49
N GLY A 67 7.48 1.35 1.91
CA GLY A 67 7.86 1.06 3.30
C GLY A 67 8.97 2.00 3.82
N LEU A 68 10.02 2.22 3.02
CA LEU A 68 11.11 3.13 3.39
C LEU A 68 10.63 4.58 3.52
N SER A 69 9.81 5.04 2.58
CA SER A 69 9.24 6.39 2.63
C SER A 69 8.33 6.58 3.85
N SER A 70 7.55 5.54 4.21
CA SER A 70 6.71 5.53 5.41
C SER A 70 7.56 5.57 6.68
N PHE A 71 8.67 4.84 6.72
CA PHE A 71 9.61 4.87 7.83
C PHE A 71 10.19 6.28 8.03
N ILE A 72 10.74 6.88 6.97
CA ILE A 72 11.32 8.22 7.00
C ILE A 72 10.26 9.26 7.42
N MET A 73 9.06 9.20 6.85
CA MET A 73 8.00 10.16 7.16
C MET A 73 7.54 10.08 8.62
N ASN A 74 7.51 8.87 9.21
CA ASN A 74 7.21 8.69 10.63
C ASN A 74 8.33 9.18 11.56
N MET A 75 9.58 9.33 11.07
CA MET A 75 10.65 9.98 11.81
C MET A 75 10.57 11.51 11.73
N ILE A 76 10.23 12.05 10.55
CA ILE A 76 10.21 13.51 10.30
C ILE A 76 8.93 14.16 10.82
N THR A 77 7.78 13.50 10.68
CA THR A 77 6.47 13.98 11.14
C THR A 77 5.79 12.94 12.02
N PRO A 78 6.27 12.77 13.26
CA PRO A 78 5.74 11.77 14.17
C PRO A 78 4.29 12.06 14.57
N SER A 79 3.51 10.99 14.72
CA SER A 79 2.17 10.96 15.30
C SER A 79 2.15 10.06 16.54
N VAL A 80 1.04 10.08 17.28
CA VAL A 80 0.82 9.21 18.46
C VAL A 80 1.00 7.71 18.16
N THR A 81 0.89 7.30 16.90
CA THR A 81 1.08 5.91 16.45
C THR A 81 2.44 5.65 15.79
N SER A 82 3.33 6.64 15.69
CA SER A 82 4.59 6.49 14.93
C SER A 82 5.58 5.51 15.56
N PHE A 83 5.44 5.16 16.85
CA PHE A 83 6.24 4.12 17.51
C PHE A 83 6.05 2.73 16.88
N VAL A 84 4.88 2.48 16.28
CA VAL A 84 4.58 1.24 15.54
C VAL A 84 5.38 1.14 14.23
N PHE A 85 5.73 2.28 13.64
CA PHE A 85 6.36 2.34 12.33
C PHE A 85 7.85 2.73 12.37
N SER A 86 8.36 3.12 13.54
CA SER A 86 9.77 3.45 13.75
C SER A 86 10.26 2.86 15.08
N PRO A 87 11.34 2.05 15.09
CA PRO A 87 11.92 1.52 16.33
C PRO A 87 12.61 2.62 17.16
N PHE A 88 12.92 3.76 16.54
CA PHE A 88 13.62 4.87 17.17
C PHE A 88 12.68 5.87 17.85
N TYR A 89 11.37 5.70 17.69
CA TYR A 89 10.39 6.59 18.28
C TYR A 89 9.79 5.98 19.54
N GLN A 90 9.81 6.75 20.62
CA GLN A 90 9.25 6.37 21.91
C GLN A 90 8.18 7.39 22.31
N VAL A 91 7.05 6.91 22.83
CA VAL A 91 5.99 7.74 23.39
C VAL A 91 5.83 7.34 24.86
N GLY A 92 6.35 8.14 25.79
CA GLY A 92 6.39 7.78 27.22
C GLY A 92 7.26 6.55 27.47
N ASP A 93 6.75 5.56 28.21
CA ASP A 93 7.43 4.27 28.49
C ASP A 93 7.32 3.23 27.34
N VAL A 94 6.74 3.62 26.21
CA VAL A 94 6.49 2.73 25.07
C VAL A 94 7.46 3.07 23.93
N GLY A 95 8.50 2.24 23.80
CA GLY A 95 9.47 2.34 22.70
C GLY A 95 9.12 1.45 21.51
N GLY A 96 9.43 1.93 20.31
CA GLY A 96 9.43 1.07 19.13
C GLY A 96 10.43 -0.09 19.27
N ASN A 97 10.09 -1.24 18.70
CA ASN A 97 10.93 -2.45 18.68
C ASN A 97 11.43 -2.67 17.24
N PRO A 98 12.54 -3.39 16.96
CA PRO A 98 12.83 -3.96 15.64
C PRO A 98 11.60 -4.51 14.87
N LEU A 99 10.59 -5.04 15.58
CA LEU A 99 9.30 -5.44 15.01
C LEU A 99 8.56 -4.30 14.30
N SER A 100 8.72 -3.04 14.69
CA SER A 100 8.18 -1.86 13.99
C SER A 100 8.66 -1.77 12.54
N LEU A 101 9.89 -2.21 12.25
CA LEU A 101 10.39 -2.29 10.88
C LEU A 101 9.67 -3.38 10.09
N VAL A 102 9.34 -4.51 10.73
CA VAL A 102 8.55 -5.59 10.10
C VAL A 102 7.15 -5.07 9.75
N ILE A 103 6.48 -4.38 10.67
CA ILE A 103 5.16 -3.78 10.44
C ILE A 103 5.23 -2.71 9.36
N CYS A 104 6.32 -1.95 9.30
CA CYS A 104 6.53 -0.97 8.24
C CYS A 104 6.73 -1.66 6.89
N PHE A 105 7.71 -2.54 6.72
CA PHE A 105 8.08 -3.04 5.40
C PHE A 105 7.21 -4.20 4.89
N VAL A 106 6.86 -5.17 5.72
CA VAL A 106 6.21 -6.42 5.26
C VAL A 106 4.86 -6.17 4.59
N PRO A 107 3.90 -5.43 5.20
CA PRO A 107 2.63 -5.13 4.55
C PRO A 107 2.82 -4.37 3.23
N ARG A 108 3.78 -3.43 3.15
CA ARG A 108 3.99 -2.62 1.93
C ARG A 108 4.64 -3.42 0.80
N ILE A 109 5.56 -4.32 1.11
CA ILE A 109 6.09 -5.26 0.12
C ILE A 109 4.98 -6.19 -0.38
N LEU A 110 4.12 -6.70 0.50
CA LEU A 110 2.99 -7.55 0.12
C LEU A 110 1.96 -6.84 -0.75
N VAL A 111 1.69 -5.55 -0.52
CA VAL A 111 0.89 -4.71 -1.44
C VAL A 111 1.50 -4.66 -2.84
N GLY A 112 2.82 -4.78 -2.96
CA GLY A 112 3.51 -4.89 -4.25
C GLY A 112 3.46 -6.26 -4.91
N ILE A 113 2.92 -7.28 -4.25
CA ILE A 113 2.95 -8.68 -4.71
C ILE A 113 1.53 -9.23 -4.88
N VAL A 114 0.68 -9.08 -3.86
CA VAL A 114 -0.68 -9.64 -3.80
C VAL A 114 -1.54 -9.21 -4.99
N PRO A 115 -1.63 -7.91 -5.37
CA PRO A 115 -2.49 -7.48 -6.46
C PRO A 115 -2.15 -8.10 -7.80
N TYR A 116 -0.86 -8.36 -8.06
CA TYR A 116 -0.42 -9.03 -9.28
C TYR A 116 -0.97 -10.47 -9.35
N PHE A 117 -0.83 -11.23 -8.27
CA PHE A 117 -1.33 -12.61 -8.23
C PHE A 117 -2.86 -12.66 -8.28
N VAL A 118 -3.54 -11.72 -7.61
CA VAL A 118 -5.00 -11.57 -7.68
C VAL A 118 -5.44 -11.29 -9.12
N TYR A 119 -4.79 -10.33 -9.80
CA TYR A 119 -5.09 -9.99 -11.19
C TYR A 119 -4.87 -11.18 -12.13
N VAL A 120 -3.71 -11.86 -12.04
CA VAL A 120 -3.41 -13.01 -12.91
C VAL A 120 -4.33 -14.19 -12.64
N GLY A 121 -4.63 -14.45 -11.36
CA GLY A 121 -5.54 -15.53 -10.94
C GLY A 121 -6.96 -15.30 -11.45
N LEU A 122 -7.52 -14.10 -11.21
CA LEU A 122 -8.85 -13.73 -11.68
C LEU A 122 -8.93 -13.70 -13.20
N LYS A 123 -7.89 -13.20 -13.87
CA LYS A 123 -7.86 -13.18 -15.33
C LYS A 123 -7.95 -14.57 -15.93
N LYS A 124 -7.29 -15.56 -15.32
CA LYS A 124 -7.38 -16.97 -15.72
C LYS A 124 -8.74 -17.58 -15.38
N LEU A 125 -9.26 -17.33 -14.18
CA LEU A 125 -10.53 -17.89 -13.72
C LEU A 125 -11.72 -17.36 -14.51
N LEU A 126 -11.73 -16.06 -14.81
CA LEU A 126 -12.82 -15.37 -15.50
C LEU A 126 -12.58 -15.28 -17.01
N ALA A 127 -11.66 -16.07 -17.58
CA ALA A 127 -11.26 -15.98 -19.00
C ALA A 127 -12.43 -16.06 -20.00
N LYS A 128 -13.53 -16.71 -19.60
CA LYS A 128 -14.74 -16.89 -20.42
C LYS A 128 -15.77 -15.74 -20.29
N LEU A 129 -15.59 -14.81 -19.36
CA LEU A 129 -16.53 -13.70 -19.12
C LEU A 129 -16.15 -12.44 -19.91
N LYS A 130 -17.13 -11.84 -20.59
CA LYS A 130 -16.98 -10.49 -21.18
C LYS A 130 -16.77 -9.49 -20.04
N GLY A 131 -15.71 -8.68 -20.12
CA GLY A 131 -15.38 -7.68 -19.10
C GLY A 131 -14.46 -8.16 -17.97
N ASN A 132 -14.00 -9.41 -18.01
CA ASN A 132 -13.06 -10.02 -17.06
C ASN A 132 -11.89 -9.09 -16.66
N ASP A 133 -11.25 -8.43 -17.63
CA ASP A 133 -10.09 -7.58 -17.35
C ASP A 133 -10.42 -6.42 -16.40
N THR A 134 -11.62 -5.84 -16.54
CA THR A 134 -12.09 -4.75 -15.66
C THR A 134 -12.31 -5.26 -14.24
N VAL A 135 -13.01 -6.38 -14.11
CA VAL A 135 -13.34 -6.99 -12.82
C VAL A 135 -12.06 -7.42 -12.10
N SER A 136 -11.13 -8.04 -12.83
CA SER A 136 -9.82 -8.45 -12.31
C SER A 136 -8.98 -7.27 -11.80
N LEU A 137 -8.99 -6.13 -12.51
CA LEU A 137 -8.29 -4.91 -12.08
C LEU A 137 -8.93 -4.26 -10.84
N VAL A 138 -10.26 -4.18 -10.80
CA VAL A 138 -11.01 -3.66 -9.65
C VAL A 138 -10.72 -4.48 -8.41
N ILE A 139 -10.85 -5.81 -8.49
CA ILE A 139 -10.60 -6.70 -7.35
C ILE A 139 -9.13 -6.66 -6.94
N ALA A 140 -8.18 -6.60 -7.88
CA ALA A 140 -6.77 -6.44 -7.56
C ALA A 140 -6.49 -5.13 -6.80
N GLY A 141 -7.13 -4.02 -7.19
CA GLY A 141 -7.07 -2.75 -6.47
C GLY A 141 -7.61 -2.84 -5.05
N ILE A 142 -8.79 -3.43 -4.86
CA ILE A 142 -9.41 -3.65 -3.54
C ILE A 142 -8.50 -4.53 -2.66
N CYS A 143 -8.06 -5.69 -3.18
CA CYS A 143 -7.19 -6.60 -2.45
C CYS A 143 -5.86 -5.93 -2.07
N GLY A 144 -5.30 -5.09 -2.95
CA GLY A 144 -4.08 -4.34 -2.65
C GLY A 144 -4.26 -3.36 -1.49
N ALA A 145 -5.32 -2.55 -1.51
CA ALA A 145 -5.62 -1.62 -0.43
C ALA A 145 -5.89 -2.36 0.89
N MET A 146 -6.77 -3.37 0.86
CA MET A 146 -7.11 -4.17 2.04
C MET A 146 -5.92 -4.92 2.62
N THR A 147 -4.98 -5.40 1.78
CA THR A 147 -3.74 -6.03 2.23
C THR A 147 -2.94 -5.07 3.11
N ASN A 148 -2.88 -3.78 2.77
CA ASN A 148 -2.17 -2.82 3.62
C ASN A 148 -2.88 -2.64 4.96
N THR A 149 -4.15 -2.25 4.93
CA THR A 149 -4.91 -1.87 6.12
C THR A 149 -5.07 -3.04 7.08
N ILE A 150 -5.42 -4.23 6.58
CA ILE A 150 -5.62 -5.42 7.40
C ILE A 150 -4.30 -5.91 7.99
N LEU A 151 -3.23 -6.07 7.20
CA LEU A 151 -1.98 -6.58 7.76
C LEU A 151 -1.36 -5.60 8.76
N VAL A 152 -1.38 -4.30 8.47
CA VAL A 152 -0.85 -3.29 9.39
C VAL A 152 -1.58 -3.36 10.72
N MET A 153 -2.92 -3.35 10.69
CA MET A 153 -3.73 -3.38 11.91
C MET A 153 -3.63 -4.71 12.67
N SER A 154 -3.59 -5.84 11.97
CA SER A 154 -3.39 -7.15 12.60
C SER A 154 -2.02 -7.25 13.26
N MET A 155 -0.96 -6.74 12.63
CA MET A 155 0.37 -6.73 13.25
C MET A 155 0.46 -5.76 14.42
N ILE A 156 -0.23 -4.61 14.37
CA ILE A 156 -0.35 -3.72 15.52
C ILE A 156 -0.99 -4.44 16.69
N TYR A 157 -2.10 -5.14 16.46
CA TYR A 157 -2.79 -5.90 17.49
C TYR A 157 -1.87 -6.96 18.14
N LEU A 158 -1.15 -7.74 17.32
CA LEU A 158 -0.32 -8.85 17.80
C LEU A 158 0.94 -8.40 18.54
N PHE A 159 1.60 -7.34 18.09
CA PHE A 159 2.92 -6.95 18.61
C PHE A 159 2.90 -5.70 19.48
N PHE A 160 1.91 -4.81 19.30
CA PHE A 160 1.83 -3.51 19.95
C PHE A 160 0.43 -3.22 20.52
N GLY A 161 -0.42 -4.22 20.75
CA GLY A 161 -1.81 -4.01 21.17
C GLY A 161 -1.92 -3.16 22.45
N ASP A 162 -1.23 -3.55 23.52
CA ASP A 162 -1.26 -2.83 24.81
C ASP A 162 -0.61 -1.44 24.74
N ALA A 163 0.41 -1.31 23.90
CA ALA A 163 1.08 -0.05 23.62
C ALA A 163 0.16 0.91 22.86
N TYR A 164 -0.56 0.40 21.87
CA TYR A 164 -1.51 1.14 21.06
C TYR A 164 -2.74 1.56 21.85
N ALA A 165 -3.30 0.66 22.68
CA ALA A 165 -4.40 0.95 23.60
C ALA A 165 -4.06 2.12 24.54
N ARG A 166 -2.87 2.07 25.17
CA ARG A 166 -2.38 3.16 26.04
C ARG A 166 -2.14 4.47 25.29
N ALA A 167 -1.54 4.42 24.10
CA ALA A 167 -1.26 5.61 23.31
C ALA A 167 -2.54 6.28 22.74
N THR A 168 -3.61 5.51 22.55
CA THR A 168 -4.89 5.98 22.00
C THR A 168 -5.97 6.21 23.06
N ASN A 169 -5.67 5.98 24.35
CA ASN A 169 -6.65 5.99 25.46
C ASN A 169 -7.85 5.06 25.22
N ILE A 170 -7.63 3.93 24.56
CA ILE A 170 -8.65 2.91 24.30
C ILE A 170 -8.46 1.79 25.31
N GLU A 171 -9.56 1.35 25.93
CA GLU A 171 -9.53 0.20 26.84
C GLU A 171 -9.14 -1.08 26.07
N SER A 172 -8.30 -1.95 26.66
CA SER A 172 -7.79 -3.15 25.95
C SER A 172 -8.92 -4.07 25.43
N ASN A 173 -10.06 -4.14 26.11
CA ASN A 173 -11.25 -4.88 25.66
C ASN A 173 -11.93 -4.26 24.43
N ALA A 174 -11.78 -2.95 24.22
CA ALA A 174 -12.35 -2.22 23.07
C ALA A 174 -11.38 -2.14 21.88
N LEU A 175 -10.13 -2.58 22.05
CA LEU A 175 -9.07 -2.45 21.04
C LEU A 175 -9.43 -3.14 19.71
N ILE A 176 -9.99 -4.34 19.75
CA ILE A 176 -10.40 -5.08 18.54
C ILE A 176 -11.50 -4.30 17.81
N GLY A 177 -12.48 -3.77 18.54
CA GLY A 177 -13.56 -2.95 17.98
C GLY A 177 -13.05 -1.67 17.35
N ALA A 178 -12.11 -0.98 18.02
CA ALA A 178 -11.46 0.21 17.49
C ALA A 178 -10.66 -0.07 16.21
N ILE A 179 -9.89 -1.17 16.20
CA ILE A 179 -9.15 -1.60 15.01
C ILE A 179 -10.10 -1.89 13.85
N LEU A 180 -11.16 -2.65 14.08
CA LEU A 180 -12.16 -2.94 13.04
C LEU A 180 -12.83 -1.67 12.53
N ALA A 181 -13.13 -0.71 13.42
CA ALA A 181 -13.67 0.59 13.03
C ALA A 181 -12.68 1.37 12.14
N ILE A 182 -11.39 1.38 12.49
CA ILE A 182 -10.35 2.02 11.68
C ILE A 182 -10.21 1.34 10.31
N VAL A 183 -10.22 0.01 10.27
CA VAL A 183 -10.20 -0.74 9.00
C VAL A 183 -11.43 -0.42 8.16
N GLY A 184 -12.61 -0.27 8.77
CA GLY A 184 -13.83 0.13 8.07
C GLY A 184 -13.79 1.56 7.54
N VAL A 185 -13.47 2.52 8.40
CA VAL A 185 -13.50 3.96 8.09
C VAL A 185 -12.40 4.37 7.11
N ASN A 186 -11.19 3.78 7.22
CA ASN A 186 -10.09 4.10 6.31
C ASN A 186 -10.00 3.12 5.14
N GLY A 187 -10.11 1.83 5.42
CA GLY A 187 -9.89 0.79 4.42
C GLY A 187 -10.96 0.78 3.33
N VAL A 188 -12.21 1.15 3.64
CA VAL A 188 -13.28 1.21 2.61
C VAL A 188 -13.05 2.34 1.61
N PRO A 189 -12.86 3.61 2.01
CA PRO A 189 -12.51 4.68 1.07
C PRO A 189 -11.22 4.40 0.30
N GLU A 190 -10.17 3.89 0.96
CA GLU A 190 -8.91 3.52 0.31
C GLU A 190 -9.13 2.45 -0.77
N ALA A 191 -9.89 1.40 -0.46
CA ALA A 191 -10.20 0.33 -1.40
C ALA A 191 -11.01 0.82 -2.60
N ILE A 192 -12.00 1.70 -2.39
CA ILE A 192 -12.81 2.28 -3.48
C ILE A 192 -11.92 3.11 -4.41
N VAL A 193 -11.10 4.00 -3.84
CA VAL A 193 -10.19 4.85 -4.62
C VAL A 193 -9.17 3.99 -5.36
N ALA A 194 -8.57 2.99 -4.70
CA ALA A 194 -7.61 2.07 -5.32
C ALA A 194 -8.24 1.27 -6.46
N ALA A 195 -9.47 0.80 -6.31
CA ALA A 195 -10.19 0.05 -7.33
C ALA A 195 -10.42 0.87 -8.60
N ILE A 196 -10.92 2.10 -8.44
CA ILE A 196 -11.23 3.00 -9.54
C ILE A 196 -9.94 3.40 -10.28
N LEU A 197 -8.93 3.87 -9.54
CA LEU A 197 -7.68 4.34 -10.11
C LEU A 197 -6.90 3.21 -10.78
N THR A 198 -6.80 2.04 -10.13
CA THR A 198 -6.11 0.88 -10.69
C THR A 198 -6.78 0.44 -11.99
N CYS A 199 -8.11 0.34 -12.02
CA CYS A 199 -8.84 -0.01 -13.23
C CYS A 199 -8.62 1.03 -14.35
N ALA A 200 -8.79 2.32 -14.06
CA ALA A 200 -8.65 3.38 -15.05
C ALA A 200 -7.24 3.43 -15.66
N VAL A 201 -6.21 3.42 -14.80
CA VAL A 201 -4.82 3.56 -15.23
C VAL A 201 -4.32 2.30 -15.93
N CYS A 202 -4.56 1.11 -15.38
CA CYS A 202 -4.10 -0.13 -16.00
C CYS A 202 -4.74 -0.36 -17.39
N LYS A 203 -6.01 -0.02 -17.58
CA LYS A 203 -6.64 -0.11 -18.92
C LYS A 203 -5.94 0.76 -19.96
N VAL A 204 -5.61 2.00 -19.60
CA VAL A 204 -4.91 2.92 -20.48
C VAL A 204 -3.50 2.40 -20.77
N LEU A 205 -2.76 1.97 -19.74
CA LEU A 205 -1.42 1.44 -19.88
C LEU A 205 -1.38 0.17 -20.75
N PHE A 206 -2.30 -0.77 -20.55
CA PHE A 206 -2.39 -1.98 -21.38
C PHE A 206 -2.76 -1.66 -22.84
N LYS A 207 -3.64 -0.68 -23.08
CA LYS A 207 -3.97 -0.23 -24.45
C LYS A 207 -2.75 0.36 -25.15
N ILE A 208 -1.93 1.15 -24.45
CA ILE A 208 -0.71 1.74 -25.00
C ILE A 208 0.35 0.66 -25.25
N GLN A 209 0.57 -0.26 -24.31
CA GLN A 209 1.53 -1.35 -24.47
C GLN A 209 1.17 -2.29 -25.63
N LYS A 210 -0.11 -2.56 -25.86
CA LYS A 210 -0.56 -3.39 -27.00
C LYS A 210 -0.37 -2.69 -28.36
N LYS A 211 -0.29 -1.35 -28.39
CA LYS A 211 -0.04 -0.58 -29.62
C LYS A 211 1.46 -0.54 -29.98
N HIS A 212 2.34 -0.82 -29.02
CA HIS A 212 3.80 -0.77 -29.17
C HIS A 212 4.49 -2.13 -29.34
N ASN A 213 3.76 -3.23 -29.14
CA ASN A 213 4.20 -4.61 -29.42
C ASN A 213 3.59 -5.09 -30.74
#